data_AF-A0A444W0T4-F1
#
_entry.id   AF-A0A444W0T4-F1
#
_cell.length_a   1.000
_cell.length_b   1.000
_cell.length_c   1.000
_cell.angle_alpha   90.00
_cell.angle_beta   90.00
_cell.angle_gamma   90.00
#
_symmetry.space_group_name_H-M   'P 1'
#
loop_
_entity.id
_entity.type
_entity.pdbx_description
1 polymer ?
#
loop_
_entity_poly.entity_id
_entity_poly.type
_entity_poly.pdbx_seq_one_letter_code
_entity_poly.pdbx_strand_id
1 'polypeptide(L)' 'MDMTAQIKENLISRIRDSKDMNFLKALQTIFDSSEQSLYELNAEQQSSIETSRNQIQKGEFHKNEDVISEMREWLKKK' A
#
# COMPACT_ATOMS: atom_id res chain seq x y z
N MET A 1 30.28 21.69 -0.53
CA MET A 1 28.84 21.99 -0.41
C MET A 1 28.08 20.78 -0.92
N ASP A 2 27.07 20.33 -0.20
CA ASP A 2 26.24 19.19 -0.62
C ASP A 2 25.36 19.61 -1.81
N MET A 3 25.59 18.98 -2.97
CA MET A 3 24.84 19.23 -4.20
C MET A 3 23.35 18.93 -4.02
N THR A 4 23.01 17.98 -3.13
CA THR A 4 21.63 17.65 -2.76
C THR A 4 20.95 18.82 -2.04
N ALA A 5 21.67 19.45 -1.10
CA ALA A 5 21.15 20.61 -0.38
C ALA A 5 20.88 21.78 -1.34
N GLN A 6 21.76 22.03 -2.31
CA GLN A 6 21.54 23.08 -3.31
C GLN A 6 20.31 22.83 -4.19
N ILE A 7 20.09 21.58 -4.61
CA ILE A 7 18.91 21.22 -5.41
C ILE A 7 17.63 21.43 -4.60
N LYS A 8 17.61 21.05 -3.32
CA LYS A 8 16.46 21.24 -2.43
C LYS A 8 16.12 22.73 -2.26
N GLU A 9 17.10 23.56 -1.95
CA GLU A 9 16.89 25.00 -1.79
C GLU A 9 16.36 25.66 -3.07
N ASN A 10 16.88 25.27 -4.23
CA ASN A 10 16.40 25.77 -5.52
C ASN A 10 14.94 25.38 -5.79
N LEU A 11 14.55 24.14 -5.48
CA LEU A 11 13.17 23.68 -5.62
C LEU A 11 12.22 24.43 -4.68
N ILE A 12 12.61 24.60 -3.42
CA ILE A 12 11.81 25.35 -2.42
C ILE A 12 11.58 26.78 -2.89
N SER A 13 12.63 27.47 -3.36
CA SER A 13 12.47 28.85 -3.87
C SER A 13 11.53 28.88 -5.08
N ARG A 14 11.70 27.97 -6.04
CA ARG A 14 10.90 27.95 -7.25
C ARG A 14 9.42 27.65 -6.99
N ILE A 15 9.12 26.81 -6.00
CA ILE A 15 7.75 26.55 -5.54
C ILE A 15 7.17 27.79 -4.87
N ARG A 16 7.91 28.41 -3.94
CA ARG A 16 7.49 29.61 -3.20
C ARG A 16 7.17 30.79 -4.13
N ASP A 17 7.97 30.96 -5.18
CA ASP A 17 7.86 32.11 -6.08
C ASP A 17 6.83 31.89 -7.21
N SER A 18 6.36 30.65 -7.41
CA SER A 18 5.40 30.32 -8.47
C SER A 18 3.99 30.79 -8.14
N LYS A 19 3.33 31.42 -9.13
CA LYS A 19 1.90 31.77 -9.10
C LYS A 19 1.07 30.89 -10.05
N ASP A 20 1.72 29.99 -10.78
CA ASP A 20 1.07 29.10 -11.73
C ASP A 20 0.50 27.88 -11.00
N MET A 21 -0.82 27.88 -10.83
CA MET A 21 -1.56 26.82 -10.15
C MET A 21 -1.46 25.47 -10.89
N ASN A 22 -1.41 25.47 -12.22
CA ASN A 22 -1.32 24.23 -12.99
C ASN A 22 0.06 23.59 -12.82
N PHE A 23 1.11 24.41 -12.83
CA PHE A 23 2.47 23.97 -12.54
C PHE A 23 2.60 23.39 -11.12
N LEU A 24 2.06 24.10 -10.11
CA LEU A 24 2.11 23.64 -8.72
C LEU A 24 1.34 22.32 -8.53
N LYS A 25 0.16 22.16 -9.15
CA LYS A 25 -0.60 20.91 -9.12
C LYS A 25 0.17 19.75 -9.76
N ALA A 26 0.81 19.98 -10.90
CA ALA A 26 1.62 18.96 -11.55
C ALA A 26 2.80 18.53 -10.67
N LEU A 27 3.51 19.48 -10.04
CA LEU A 27 4.59 19.18 -9.09
C LEU A 27 4.08 18.38 -7.88
N GLN A 28 2.95 18.78 -7.30
CA GLN A 28 2.33 18.07 -6.18
C GLN A 28 2.03 16.62 -6.56
N THR A 29 1.39 16.39 -7.71
CA THR A 29 1.09 15.03 -8.20
C THR A 29 2.36 14.18 -8.37
N ILE A 30 3.45 14.77 -8.89
CA ILE A 30 4.72 14.06 -9.03
C ILE A 30 5.27 13.65 -7.67
N PHE A 31 5.31 14.56 -6.68
CA PHE A 31 5.77 14.23 -5.33
C PHE A 31 4.90 13.16 -4.68
N ASP A 32 3.58 13.33 -4.71
CA ASP A 32 2.62 12.37 -4.13
C ASP A 32 2.81 10.97 -4.75
N SER A 33 2.98 10.89 -6.08
CA SER A 33 3.21 9.61 -6.78
C SER A 33 4.57 8.97 -6.44
N SER A 34 5.59 9.78 -6.18
CA SER A 34 6.92 9.29 -5.82
C SER A 34 6.97 8.74 -4.39
N GLU A 35 6.19 9.33 -3.48
CA GLU A 35 6.07 8.89 -2.09
C GLU A 35 5.16 7.66 -1.92
N GLN A 36 4.33 7.35 -2.93
CA GLN A 36 3.39 6.22 -2.90
C GLN A 36 4.06 4.84 -3.08
N SER A 37 5.38 4.79 -3.26
CA SER A 37 6.15 3.58 -3.61
C SER A 37 6.65 2.72 -2.43
N LEU A 38 6.33 3.07 -1.17
CA LEU A 38 6.97 2.39 -0.02
C LEU A 38 6.24 1.16 0.53
N TYR A 39 5.05 0.81 0.03
CA TYR A 39 4.37 -0.44 0.40
C TYR A 39 3.74 -1.11 -0.81
N GLU A 40 4.56 -1.38 -1.83
CA GLU A 40 4.16 -2.28 -2.89
C GLU A 40 4.11 -3.71 -2.35
N LEU A 41 2.94 -4.34 -2.50
CA LEU A 41 2.82 -5.78 -2.25
C LEU A 41 3.74 -6.50 -3.24
N ASN A 42 4.55 -7.42 -2.73
CA ASN A 42 5.32 -8.29 -3.61
C ASN A 42 4.38 -9.22 -4.41
N ALA A 43 4.89 -9.86 -5.45
CA ALA A 43 4.09 -10.71 -6.33
C ALA A 43 3.36 -11.85 -5.58
N GLU A 44 3.98 -12.41 -4.54
CA GLU A 44 3.38 -13.46 -3.72
C GLU A 44 2.20 -12.94 -2.89
N GLN A 45 2.34 -11.76 -2.30
CA GLN A 45 1.27 -11.10 -1.53
C GLN A 45 0.09 -10.74 -2.45
N GLN A 46 0.36 -10.22 -3.64
CA GLN A 46 -0.68 -9.92 -4.63
C GLN A 46 -1.42 -11.20 -5.05
N SER A 47 -0.69 -12.26 -5.38
CA SER A 47 -1.24 -13.56 -5.73
C SER A 47 -2.06 -14.18 -4.60
N SER A 48 -1.61 -14.04 -3.35
CA SER A 48 -2.30 -14.56 -2.17
C SER A 48 -3.62 -13.84 -1.92
N ILE A 49 -3.65 -12.51 -2.07
CA ILE A 49 -4.87 -11.72 -1.96
C ILE A 49 -5.87 -12.10 -3.06
N GLU A 50 -5.41 -12.26 -4.30
CA GLU A 50 -6.27 -12.62 -5.41
C GLU A 50 -6.85 -14.03 -5.24
N THR A 51 -6.04 -14.98 -4.77
CA THR A 51 -6.50 -16.33 -4.43
C THR A 51 -7.57 -16.29 -3.33
N SER A 52 -7.31 -15.53 -2.25
CA SER A 52 -8.24 -15.39 -1.13
C SER A 52 -9.58 -14.77 -1.55
N ARG A 53 -9.56 -13.74 -2.41
CA ARG A 53 -10.79 -13.13 -2.96
C ARG A 53 -11.61 -14.13 -3.76
N ASN A 54 -10.95 -14.91 -4.61
CA ASN A 54 -11.62 -15.96 -5.40
C ASN A 54 -12.21 -17.06 -4.52
N GLN A 55 -11.50 -17.48 -3.46
CA GLN A 55 -12.01 -18.45 -2.48
C GLN A 55 -13.27 -17.93 -1.77
N ILE A 56 -13.25 -16.67 -1.30
CA ILE A 56 -14.41 -16.04 -0.66
C ILE A 56 -15.61 -16.01 -1.61
N GLN A 57 -15.40 -15.63 -2.87
CA GLN A 57 -16.48 -15.58 -3.87
C GLN A 57 -17.10 -16.96 -4.14
N LYS A 58 -16.29 -18.02 -4.10
CA LYS A 58 -16.74 -19.41 -4.27
C LYS A 58 -17.31 -20.04 -2.99
N GLY A 59 -17.28 -19.32 -1.86
CA GLY A 59 -17.66 -19.87 -0.57
C GLY A 59 -16.64 -20.85 0.02
N GLU A 60 -15.42 -20.89 -0.53
CA GLU A 60 -14.29 -21.71 -0.09
C GLU A 60 -13.59 -21.07 1.11
N PHE A 61 -14.35 -20.74 2.15
CA PHE A 61 -13.82 -20.19 3.40
C PHE A 61 -14.51 -20.83 4.60
N HIS A 62 -13.82 -20.85 5.73
CA HIS A 62 -14.40 -21.26 7.01
C HIS A 62 -14.53 -20.05 7.93
N LYS A 63 -15.63 -19.98 8.70
CA LYS A 63 -15.72 -18.98 9.74
C LYS A 63 -14.82 -19.39 10.90
N ASN A 64 -14.30 -18.39 11.61
CA ASN A 64 -13.47 -18.63 12.78
C ASN A 64 -14.18 -19.51 13.83
N GLU A 65 -15.48 -19.31 14.04
CA GLU A 65 -16.28 -20.12 14.97
C GLU A 65 -16.30 -21.60 14.59
N ASP A 66 -16.46 -21.91 13.30
CA ASP A 66 -16.49 -23.27 12.78
C ASP A 66 -15.15 -23.98 13.02
N VAL A 67 -14.04 -23.29 12.69
CA VAL A 67 -12.67 -23.82 12.87
C VAL A 67 -12.36 -24.06 14.36
N ILE A 68 -12.72 -23.12 15.23
CA ILE A 68 -12.50 -23.25 16.68
C ILE A 68 -13.34 -24.38 17.27
N SER A 69 -14.57 -24.57 16.78
CA SER A 69 -15.43 -25.68 17.19
C SER A 69 -14.80 -27.02 16.83
N GLU A 70 -14.40 -27.20 15.56
CA GLU A 70 -13.76 -28.42 15.06
C GLU A 70 -12.48 -28.76 15.84
N MET A 71 -11.63 -27.75 16.08
CA MET A 71 -10.41 -27.90 16.87
C MET A 71 -10.70 -28.40 18.30
N ARG A 72 -11.72 -27.85 18.96
CA ARG A 72 -12.13 -28.26 20.31
C ARG A 72 -12.65 -29.69 20.33
N GLU A 73 -13.40 -30.10 19.30
CA GLU A 73 -13.87 -31.49 19.18
C GLU A 73 -12.71 -32.46 18.95
N TRP A 74 -11.74 -32.11 18.10
CA TRP A 74 -10.56 -32.92 17.86
C TRP A 74 -9.75 -33.16 19.14
N LEU A 75 -9.54 -32.11 19.95
CA LEU A 75 -8.84 -32.21 21.24
C LEU A 75 -9.53 -33.13 22.25
N LYS A 76 -10.87 -33.26 22.20
CA LYS A 76 -11.64 -34.15 23.10
C LYS A 76 -11.58 -35.63 22.68
N LYS A 77 -11.24 -35.90 21.41
CA LYS A 77 -11.11 -37.27 20.88
C LYS A 77 -9.73 -37.88 21.14
N LYS A 78 -8.83 -37.13 21.78
CA LYS A 78 -7.48 -37.56 22.18
C LYS A 78 -7.45 -37.87 23.67
#